data_AF-A0A4Y3UQP5-F1
#
_entry.id   AF-A0A4Y3UQP5-F1
#
_cell.length_a   1.000
_cell.length_b   1.000
_cell.length_c   1.000
_cell.angle_alpha   90.00
_cell.angle_beta   90.00
_cell.angle_gamma   90.00
#
_symmetry.space_group_name_H-M   'P 1'
#
loop_
_entity.id
_entity.type
_entity.pdbx_description
1 polymer ?
#
loop_
_entity_poly.entity_id
_entity_poly.type
_entity_poly.pdbx_seq_one_letter_code
_entity_poly.pdbx_strand_id
1 'polypeptide(L)'
;MTNDWMFDKRTSCWSFMTTMTVRDYLDLASEAHAAQGGLSGQRGVMATTTAKRIRDRMVEDLKKGAMLPPVVIGAVLPVSDFEALPPGEDAGDPLEFLPEDRSNLSIIDGMQRTAALQEAFADRPELGAGTVRVEFWLTNNVRAMIYRMLILNTGQVPWTISRQLSVVYAPLLSEIKEKVPEIDKISTPDQPGRRVGPAQYSSDALVELYIAFSLRKSAVDTKEALSDEFSRLDFVDNLANEGFQDQFYGVLSMLSQLDKAFSRFEGDTEIPSGRVIFDRQPARVGFIVALGIAVLGRPGADRPQEERVARLAELDRSASGLISRLDNMSPDDLGAFLKTDVLQELLDRRVGQVGRYERGVFTEAFKVLIEEDFAVANLEQCWRAS
;
A
#
# COMPACT_ATOMS: atom_id res chain seq x y z
N MET A 1 11.59 40.52 6.07
CA MET A 1 10.73 39.40 6.52
C MET A 1 11.66 38.41 7.18
N THR A 2 11.39 37.98 8.39
CA THR A 2 12.21 36.94 9.04
C THR A 2 11.84 35.62 8.39
N ASN A 3 12.72 35.08 7.56
CA ASN A 3 12.57 33.77 6.94
C ASN A 3 12.82 32.71 8.01
N ASP A 4 11.79 31.93 8.38
CA ASP A 4 11.87 30.92 9.45
C ASP A 4 12.20 29.56 8.84
N TRP A 5 13.50 29.31 8.63
CA TRP A 5 14.03 28.05 8.13
C TRP A 5 14.42 27.13 9.29
N MET A 6 13.92 25.91 9.27
CA MET A 6 14.26 24.88 10.25
C MET A 6 14.67 23.58 9.55
N PHE A 7 15.79 23.00 9.96
CA PHE A 7 16.20 21.68 9.47
C PHE A 7 15.76 20.58 10.42
N ASP A 8 14.94 19.65 9.93
CA ASP A 8 14.63 18.42 10.63
C ASP A 8 15.73 17.37 10.39
N LYS A 9 16.61 17.23 11.38
CA LYS A 9 17.69 16.24 11.37
C LYS A 9 17.20 14.80 11.33
N ARG A 10 15.98 14.49 11.78
CA ARG A 10 15.47 13.12 11.83
C ARG A 10 15.10 12.60 10.45
N THR A 11 14.39 13.41 9.67
CA THR A 11 13.93 13.02 8.32
C THR A 11 14.70 13.67 7.20
N SER A 12 15.72 14.48 7.52
CA SER A 12 16.53 15.25 6.58
C SER A 12 15.67 16.10 5.65
N CYS A 13 14.86 16.98 6.23
CA CYS A 13 14.00 17.91 5.51
C CYS A 13 14.20 19.35 5.99
N TRP A 14 14.00 20.30 5.08
CA TRP A 14 13.86 21.70 5.42
C TRP A 14 12.38 22.04 5.59
N SER A 15 12.03 22.71 6.68
CA SER A 15 10.76 23.41 6.84
C SER A 15 11.01 24.91 6.66
N PHE A 16 10.14 25.56 5.90
CA PHE A 16 10.13 27.00 5.71
C PHE A 16 8.71 27.53 5.83
N MET A 17 8.48 28.45 6.78
CA MET A 17 7.17 29.08 6.95
C MET A 17 7.16 30.51 6.40
N THR A 18 6.16 30.82 5.58
CA THR A 18 5.96 32.15 4.99
C THR A 18 4.51 32.57 4.93
N THR A 19 4.29 33.80 4.48
CA THR A 19 2.98 34.36 4.14
C THR A 19 2.99 34.79 2.68
N MET A 20 1.96 34.40 1.92
CA MET A 20 1.77 34.81 0.53
C MET A 20 0.32 35.24 0.28
N THR A 21 0.02 35.79 -0.90
CA THR A 21 -1.36 36.13 -1.24
C THR A 21 -2.18 34.86 -1.44
N VAL A 22 -3.49 34.94 -1.17
CA VAL A 22 -4.40 33.82 -1.42
C VAL A 22 -4.34 33.40 -2.89
N ARG A 23 -4.22 34.36 -3.82
CA ARG A 23 -4.08 34.07 -5.25
C ARG A 23 -2.83 33.24 -5.54
N ASP A 24 -1.66 33.69 -5.12
CA ASP A 24 -0.40 33.00 -5.39
C ASP A 24 -0.40 31.58 -4.80
N TYR A 25 -0.96 31.43 -3.59
CA TYR A 25 -1.13 30.12 -2.98
C TYR A 25 -2.05 29.20 -3.78
N LEU A 26 -3.22 29.70 -4.21
CA LEU A 26 -4.19 28.91 -4.95
C LEU A 26 -3.65 28.48 -6.31
N ASP A 27 -2.90 29.36 -6.98
CA ASP A 27 -2.23 29.05 -8.24
C ASP A 27 -1.18 27.95 -8.04
N LEU A 28 -0.33 28.09 -7.00
CA LEU A 28 0.70 27.12 -6.62
C LEU A 28 0.12 25.75 -6.23
N ALA A 29 -0.99 25.71 -5.50
CA ALA A 29 -1.60 24.49 -4.97
C ALA A 29 -2.61 23.84 -5.93
N SER A 30 -2.91 24.48 -7.07
CA SER A 30 -4.00 24.08 -7.98
C SER A 30 -3.86 22.66 -8.52
N GLU A 31 -2.68 22.32 -9.05
CA GLU A 31 -2.37 21.00 -9.61
C GLU A 31 -2.40 19.92 -8.53
N ALA A 32 -1.74 20.17 -7.39
CA ALA A 32 -1.75 19.26 -6.25
C ALA A 32 -3.17 18.99 -5.73
N HIS A 33 -4.01 20.03 -5.64
CA HIS A 33 -5.39 19.90 -5.21
C HIS A 33 -6.24 19.11 -6.22
N ALA A 34 -6.08 19.38 -7.52
CA ALA A 34 -6.74 18.62 -8.58
C ALA A 34 -6.36 17.13 -8.53
N ALA A 35 -5.09 16.84 -8.24
CA ALA A 35 -4.55 15.50 -8.00
C ALA A 35 -4.86 14.92 -6.60
N GLN A 36 -5.88 15.43 -5.89
CA GLN A 36 -6.30 14.94 -4.57
C GLN A 36 -5.22 14.98 -3.47
N GLY A 37 -4.26 15.89 -3.59
CA GLY A 37 -3.16 16.07 -2.63
C GLY A 37 -1.77 15.76 -3.17
N GLY A 38 -1.62 15.38 -4.44
CA GLY A 38 -0.31 15.23 -5.11
C GLY A 38 0.45 13.95 -4.75
N LEU A 39 0.16 13.31 -3.62
CA LEU A 39 0.71 11.98 -3.27
C LEU A 39 -0.24 10.85 -3.68
N SER A 40 0.31 9.83 -4.34
CA SER A 40 -0.45 8.65 -4.76
C SER A 40 -1.15 7.96 -3.60
N GLY A 41 -2.45 7.73 -3.74
CA GLY A 41 -3.28 7.10 -2.72
C GLY A 41 -3.62 7.99 -1.52
N GLN A 42 -3.20 9.27 -1.50
CA GLN A 42 -3.60 10.22 -0.46
C GLN A 42 -5.11 10.47 -0.48
N ARG A 43 -5.66 10.78 0.69
CA ARG A 43 -7.07 11.18 0.80
C ARG A 43 -7.25 12.63 0.33
N GLY A 44 -8.10 12.83 -0.66
CA GLY A 44 -8.54 14.15 -1.09
C GLY A 44 -9.63 14.77 -0.21
N VAL A 45 -10.40 15.69 -0.81
CA VAL A 45 -11.41 16.48 -0.10
C VAL A 45 -12.53 15.57 0.45
N MET A 46 -12.79 15.64 1.76
CA MET A 46 -13.85 14.91 2.43
C MET A 46 -15.25 15.34 1.96
N ALA A 47 -15.99 14.41 1.37
CA ALA A 47 -17.34 14.65 0.87
C ALA A 47 -18.47 14.33 1.86
N THR A 48 -18.16 13.90 3.10
CA THR A 48 -19.18 13.55 4.10
C THR A 48 -20.02 14.78 4.48
N THR A 49 -21.29 14.58 4.85
CA THR A 49 -22.19 15.70 5.23
C THR A 49 -21.60 16.58 6.31
N THR A 50 -20.97 15.98 7.33
CA THR A 50 -20.29 16.71 8.41
C THR A 50 -19.11 17.53 7.88
N ALA A 51 -18.27 16.95 7.01
CA ALA A 51 -17.12 17.66 6.44
C ALA A 51 -17.56 18.81 5.54
N LYS A 52 -18.57 18.59 4.68
CA LYS A 52 -19.18 19.65 3.86
C LYS A 52 -19.68 20.81 4.73
N ARG A 53 -20.47 20.53 5.78
CA ARG A 53 -20.97 21.57 6.69
C ARG A 53 -19.85 22.37 7.37
N ILE A 54 -18.75 21.71 7.76
CA ILE A 54 -17.59 22.38 8.34
C ILE A 54 -16.90 23.26 7.29
N ARG A 55 -16.75 22.77 6.05
CA ARG A 55 -16.18 23.52 4.95
C ARG A 55 -17.04 24.73 4.56
N ASP A 56 -18.35 24.57 4.43
CA ASP A 56 -19.28 25.66 4.15
C ASP A 56 -19.18 26.74 5.24
N ARG A 57 -19.00 26.32 6.50
CA ARG A 57 -18.74 27.26 7.60
C ARG A 57 -17.40 27.99 7.43
N MET A 58 -16.33 27.27 7.08
CA MET A 58 -15.02 27.89 6.80
C MET A 58 -15.11 28.90 5.65
N VAL A 59 -15.86 28.59 4.58
CA VAL A 59 -16.10 29.50 3.45
C VAL A 59 -16.77 30.79 3.93
N GLU A 60 -17.83 30.69 4.72
CA GLU A 60 -18.54 31.87 5.23
C GLU A 60 -17.71 32.69 6.22
N ASP A 61 -16.86 32.04 7.03
CA ASP A 61 -15.97 32.74 7.95
C ASP A 61 -14.82 33.43 7.19
N LEU A 62 -14.27 32.82 6.13
CA LEU A 62 -13.30 33.43 5.22
C LEU A 62 -13.84 34.70 4.56
N LYS A 63 -15.07 34.68 4.05
CA LYS A 63 -15.74 35.86 3.45
C LYS A 63 -15.93 37.02 4.43
N LYS A 64 -15.91 36.73 5.74
CA LYS A 64 -15.98 37.71 6.84
C LYS A 64 -14.60 38.15 7.34
N GLY A 65 -13.52 37.66 6.72
CA GLY A 65 -12.14 38.03 7.07
C GLY A 65 -11.49 37.14 8.12
N ALA A 66 -12.02 35.94 8.39
CA ALA A 66 -11.34 34.99 9.26
C ALA A 66 -10.02 34.51 8.65
N MET A 67 -8.98 34.38 9.49
CA MET A 67 -7.73 33.73 9.10
C MET A 67 -7.77 32.25 9.44
N LEU A 68 -7.33 31.41 8.50
CA LEU A 68 -7.22 29.96 8.72
C LEU A 68 -5.82 29.60 9.27
N PRO A 69 -5.69 28.47 9.96
CA PRO A 69 -4.38 27.94 10.33
C PRO A 69 -3.49 27.66 9.09
N PRO A 70 -2.15 27.63 9.24
CA PRO A 70 -1.23 27.46 8.11
C PRO A 70 -1.46 26.16 7.32
N VAL A 71 -1.46 26.26 6.00
CA VAL A 71 -1.47 25.09 5.11
C VAL A 71 -0.05 24.58 4.88
N VAL A 72 0.10 23.29 4.64
CA VAL A 72 1.41 22.63 4.53
C VAL A 72 1.57 22.05 3.13
N ILE A 73 2.60 22.50 2.42
CA ILE A 73 2.98 22.02 1.09
C ILE A 73 4.29 21.23 1.20
N GLY A 74 4.33 20.04 0.61
CA GLY A 74 5.53 19.24 0.46
C GLY A 74 6.05 19.33 -0.96
N ALA A 75 7.37 19.41 -1.12
CA ALA A 75 8.04 19.33 -2.42
C ALA A 75 9.18 18.32 -2.33
N VAL A 76 9.21 17.40 -3.31
CA VAL A 76 10.30 16.45 -3.46
C VAL A 76 11.23 16.97 -4.57
N LEU A 77 12.44 17.32 -4.18
CA LEU A 77 13.45 17.93 -5.03
C LEU A 77 14.47 16.88 -5.50
N PRO A 78 15.09 17.06 -6.68
CA PRO A 78 16.32 16.36 -7.03
C PRO A 78 17.39 16.56 -5.96
N VAL A 79 18.28 15.58 -5.79
CA VAL A 79 19.35 15.62 -4.78
C VAL A 79 20.22 16.87 -4.93
N SER A 80 20.59 17.24 -6.15
CA SER A 80 21.38 18.43 -6.45
C SER A 80 20.72 19.73 -5.95
N ASP A 81 19.41 19.84 -6.14
CA ASP A 81 18.66 21.05 -5.84
C ASP A 81 18.42 21.15 -4.32
N PHE A 82 18.19 20.01 -3.67
CA PHE A 82 18.08 19.92 -2.23
C PHE A 82 19.38 20.28 -1.51
N GLU A 83 20.53 19.81 -2.01
CA GLU A 83 21.85 20.15 -1.47
C GLU A 83 22.22 21.63 -1.67
N ALA A 84 21.64 22.28 -2.69
CA ALA A 84 21.83 23.69 -2.97
C ALA A 84 20.95 24.62 -2.11
N LEU A 85 20.01 24.09 -1.33
CA LEU A 85 19.14 24.89 -0.47
C LEU A 85 19.97 25.66 0.58
N PRO A 86 19.85 27.00 0.66
CA PRO A 86 20.63 27.80 1.59
C PRO A 86 20.14 27.58 3.03
N PRO A 87 21.03 27.29 3.99
CA PRO A 87 20.67 27.27 5.41
C PRO A 87 20.63 28.68 6.01
N GLY A 88 19.60 29.02 6.79
CA GLY A 88 19.64 30.14 7.75
C GLY A 88 19.25 31.53 7.19
N GLU A 89 19.78 32.60 7.81
CA GLU A 89 19.34 34.00 7.60
C GLU A 89 19.61 34.55 6.17
N ASP A 90 20.53 33.95 5.42
CA ASP A 90 20.84 34.29 4.02
C ASP A 90 19.95 33.55 3.00
N ALA A 91 18.96 32.78 3.47
CA ALA A 91 18.10 32.01 2.60
C ALA A 91 17.20 32.92 1.75
N GLY A 92 17.37 32.84 0.42
CA GLY A 92 16.51 33.48 -0.59
C GLY A 92 15.05 33.01 -0.51
N ASP A 93 14.21 33.48 -1.44
CA ASP A 93 12.82 33.06 -1.49
C ASP A 93 12.74 31.59 -1.91
N PRO A 94 12.27 30.65 -1.06
CA PRO A 94 12.23 29.26 -1.45
C PRO A 94 11.20 28.92 -2.51
N LEU A 95 10.32 29.86 -2.87
CA LEU A 95 9.54 29.74 -4.10
C LEU A 95 10.44 29.59 -5.34
N GLU A 96 11.68 30.09 -5.30
CA GLU A 96 12.70 29.93 -6.35
C GLU A 96 13.25 28.50 -6.44
N PHE A 97 13.20 27.73 -5.35
CA PHE A 97 13.66 26.34 -5.30
C PHE A 97 12.53 25.33 -5.51
N LEU A 98 11.29 25.80 -5.61
CA LEU A 98 10.19 24.92 -5.98
C LEU A 98 10.35 24.53 -7.45
N PRO A 99 10.07 23.27 -7.80
CA PRO A 99 10.16 22.82 -9.17
C PRO A 99 9.27 23.68 -10.07
N GLU A 100 9.76 24.02 -11.27
CA GLU A 100 8.98 24.73 -12.29
C GLU A 100 7.70 23.94 -12.60
N ASP A 101 7.84 22.61 -12.66
CA ASP A 101 6.72 21.68 -12.71
C ASP A 101 6.07 21.55 -11.32
N ARG A 102 4.88 22.16 -11.19
CA ARG A 102 4.11 22.17 -9.94
C ARG A 102 3.45 20.82 -9.66
N SER A 103 3.54 19.84 -10.57
CA SER A 103 3.02 18.49 -10.38
C SER A 103 3.68 17.74 -9.23
N ASN A 104 4.90 18.13 -8.86
CA ASN A 104 5.66 17.51 -7.77
C ASN A 104 5.34 18.10 -6.39
N LEU A 105 4.43 19.09 -6.33
CA LEU A 105 3.94 19.64 -5.08
C LEU A 105 2.83 18.76 -4.52
N SER A 106 2.80 18.63 -3.20
CA SER A 106 1.80 17.85 -2.49
C SER A 106 1.23 18.66 -1.34
N ILE A 107 -0.08 18.58 -1.10
CA ILE A 107 -0.70 19.24 0.06
C ILE A 107 -0.66 18.25 1.21
N ILE A 108 0.30 18.40 2.12
CA ILE A 108 0.54 17.48 3.25
C ILE A 108 -0.53 17.66 4.32
N ASP A 109 -0.91 18.91 4.59
CA ASP A 109 -2.02 19.28 5.48
C ASP A 109 -2.71 20.54 4.95
N GLY A 110 -4.04 20.57 5.01
CA GLY A 110 -4.82 21.71 4.55
C GLY A 110 -5.80 21.43 3.40
N MET A 111 -5.98 20.19 2.96
CA MET A 111 -6.88 19.84 1.84
C MET A 111 -8.29 20.48 1.92
N GLN A 112 -8.92 20.46 3.10
CA GLN A 112 -10.23 21.12 3.31
C GLN A 112 -10.14 22.65 3.30
N ARG A 113 -9.04 23.21 3.79
CA ARG A 113 -8.78 24.66 3.86
C ARG A 113 -8.49 25.21 2.46
N THR A 114 -7.73 24.49 1.64
CA THR A 114 -7.51 24.80 0.23
C THR A 114 -8.83 24.83 -0.53
N ALA A 115 -9.68 23.79 -0.37
CA ALA A 115 -11.00 23.75 -1.00
C ALA A 115 -11.89 24.93 -0.54
N ALA A 116 -11.90 25.24 0.77
CA ALA A 116 -12.65 26.39 1.29
C ALA A 116 -12.14 27.73 0.73
N LEU A 117 -10.81 27.90 0.60
CA LEU A 117 -10.21 29.08 -0.01
C LEU A 117 -10.59 29.20 -1.48
N GLN A 118 -10.56 28.11 -2.26
CA GLN A 118 -11.00 28.09 -3.65
C GLN A 118 -12.47 28.49 -3.80
N GLU A 119 -13.35 27.90 -2.98
CA GLU A 119 -14.79 28.19 -2.99
C GLU A 119 -15.09 29.65 -2.58
N ALA A 120 -14.40 30.16 -1.54
CA ALA A 120 -14.56 31.55 -1.10
C ALA A 120 -14.01 32.56 -2.13
N PHE A 121 -12.85 32.28 -2.71
CA PHE A 121 -12.21 33.14 -3.72
C PHE A 121 -13.04 33.22 -5.01
N ALA A 122 -13.67 32.12 -5.43
CA ALA A 122 -14.55 32.10 -6.60
C ALA A 122 -15.78 33.01 -6.41
N ASP A 123 -16.31 33.12 -5.18
CA ASP A 123 -17.44 34.00 -4.85
C ASP A 123 -17.03 35.46 -4.57
N ARG A 124 -15.85 35.65 -3.96
CA ARG A 124 -15.31 36.96 -3.55
C ARG A 124 -13.86 37.13 -4.04
N PRO A 125 -13.63 37.50 -5.32
CA PRO A 125 -12.30 37.57 -5.90
C PRO A 125 -11.33 38.54 -5.22
N GLU A 126 -11.84 39.53 -4.47
CA GLU A 126 -11.02 40.44 -3.67
C GLU A 126 -10.29 39.74 -2.52
N LEU A 127 -10.74 38.56 -2.09
CA LEU A 127 -10.01 37.72 -1.13
C LEU A 127 -8.63 37.30 -1.65
N GLY A 128 -8.41 37.33 -2.97
CA GLY A 128 -7.12 37.02 -3.59
C GLY A 128 -5.97 37.91 -3.10
N ALA A 129 -6.26 39.15 -2.69
CA ALA A 129 -5.27 40.07 -2.11
C ALA A 129 -5.04 39.86 -0.61
N GLY A 130 -5.88 39.05 0.04
CA GLY A 130 -5.68 38.60 1.41
C GLY A 130 -4.46 37.68 1.53
N THR A 131 -4.03 37.42 2.76
CA THR A 131 -2.83 36.62 3.03
C THR A 131 -3.17 35.26 3.61
N VAL A 132 -2.35 34.27 3.26
CA VAL A 132 -2.38 32.92 3.83
C VAL A 132 -0.99 32.53 4.31
N ARG A 133 -0.93 31.84 5.45
CA ARG A 133 0.32 31.26 5.96
C ARG A 133 0.53 29.89 5.34
N VAL A 134 1.71 29.67 4.79
CA VAL A 134 2.10 28.41 4.14
C VAL A 134 3.39 27.94 4.74
N GLU A 135 3.46 26.66 5.10
CA GLU A 135 4.68 25.97 5.48
C GLU A 135 5.10 25.02 4.36
N PHE A 136 6.31 25.21 3.84
CA PHE A 136 6.91 24.35 2.84
C PHE A 136 7.83 23.33 3.50
N TRP A 137 7.62 22.06 3.19
CA TRP A 137 8.52 20.97 3.54
C TRP A 137 9.26 20.51 2.29
N LEU A 138 10.55 20.81 2.24
CA LEU A 138 11.43 20.48 1.12
C LEU A 138 12.27 19.26 1.51
N THR A 139 12.31 18.26 0.62
CA THR A 139 13.06 17.02 0.83
C THR A 139 13.52 16.46 -0.50
N ASN A 140 14.54 15.62 -0.51
CA ASN A 140 14.86 14.76 -1.65
C ASN A 140 14.25 13.36 -1.55
N ASN A 141 13.38 13.12 -0.56
CA ASN A 141 12.82 11.80 -0.28
C ASN A 141 11.31 11.86 0.02
N VAL A 142 10.50 11.32 -0.89
CA VAL A 142 9.03 11.20 -0.76
C VAL A 142 8.60 10.65 0.61
N ARG A 143 9.39 9.75 1.19
CA ARG A 143 9.05 9.07 2.46
C ARG A 143 9.03 10.02 3.64
N ALA A 144 9.87 11.05 3.62
CA ALA A 144 9.86 12.07 4.66
C ALA A 144 8.55 12.88 4.63
N MET A 145 7.99 13.11 3.43
CA MET A 145 6.67 13.73 3.27
C MET A 145 5.54 12.83 3.78
N ILE A 146 5.59 11.53 3.48
CA ILE A 146 4.61 10.56 3.99
C ILE A 146 4.63 10.51 5.51
N TYR A 147 5.82 10.46 6.13
CA TYR A 147 5.97 10.49 7.58
C TYR A 147 5.33 11.74 8.20
N ARG A 148 5.59 12.91 7.60
CA ARG A 148 5.01 14.19 8.05
C ARG A 148 3.50 14.20 7.94
N MET A 149 2.96 13.75 6.80
CA MET A 149 1.52 13.62 6.61
C MET A 149 0.88 12.77 7.70
N LEU A 150 1.48 11.64 8.07
CA LEU A 150 0.93 10.76 9.09
C LEU A 150 0.93 11.41 10.49
N ILE A 151 2.01 12.12 10.83
CA ILE A 151 2.13 12.79 12.13
C ILE A 151 1.23 14.02 12.22
N LEU A 152 1.13 14.82 11.15
CA LEU A 152 0.26 16.01 11.10
C LEU A 152 -1.23 15.63 11.15
N ASN A 153 -1.58 14.42 10.67
CA ASN A 153 -2.93 13.87 10.79
C ASN A 153 -3.21 13.23 12.17
N THR A 154 -2.24 13.16 13.09
CA THR A 154 -2.45 12.61 14.44
C THR A 154 -3.31 13.57 15.26
N GLY A 155 -4.55 13.17 15.55
CA GLY A 155 -5.56 14.01 16.24
C GLY A 155 -6.67 14.54 15.33
N GLN A 156 -6.53 14.41 14.01
CA GLN A 156 -7.62 14.57 13.04
C GLN A 156 -8.36 13.22 12.85
N VAL A 157 -9.45 13.17 12.08
CA VAL A 157 -10.13 11.89 11.79
C VAL A 157 -9.11 10.93 11.18
N PRO A 158 -8.74 9.84 11.89
CA PRO A 158 -7.59 9.04 11.51
C PRO A 158 -7.84 8.36 10.17
N TRP A 159 -6.80 8.31 9.34
CA TRP A 159 -6.82 7.50 8.12
C TRP A 159 -7.08 6.04 8.48
N THR A 160 -7.77 5.31 7.60
CA THR A 160 -7.86 3.86 7.75
C THR A 160 -6.48 3.23 7.53
N ILE A 161 -6.20 2.10 8.18
CA ILE A 161 -4.94 1.36 7.98
C ILE A 161 -4.74 1.04 6.49
N SER A 162 -5.78 0.59 5.78
CA SER A 162 -5.68 0.31 4.34
C SER A 162 -5.26 1.53 3.51
N ARG A 163 -5.67 2.74 3.90
CA ARG A 163 -5.24 4.00 3.26
C ARG A 163 -3.78 4.30 3.57
N GLN A 164 -3.35 4.16 4.82
CA GLN A 164 -1.96 4.37 5.21
C GLN A 164 -1.02 3.40 4.47
N LEU A 165 -1.36 2.10 4.46
CA LEU A 165 -0.62 1.08 3.71
C LEU A 165 -0.55 1.42 2.22
N SER A 166 -1.66 1.84 1.61
CA SER A 166 -1.69 2.16 0.17
C SER A 166 -0.78 3.32 -0.22
N VAL A 167 -0.62 4.33 0.66
CA VAL A 167 0.31 5.44 0.41
C VAL A 167 1.76 4.99 0.59
N VAL A 168 2.06 4.33 1.71
CA VAL A 168 3.43 3.92 2.06
C VAL A 168 4.00 2.94 1.05
N TYR A 169 3.17 2.01 0.59
CA TYR A 169 3.53 0.95 -0.34
C TYR A 169 3.12 1.25 -1.78
N ALA A 170 2.80 2.51 -2.12
CA ALA A 170 2.44 2.89 -3.49
C ALA A 170 3.49 2.45 -4.54
N PRO A 171 4.81 2.57 -4.30
CA PRO A 171 5.82 2.08 -5.24
C PRO A 171 5.74 0.56 -5.43
N LEU A 172 5.71 -0.21 -4.33
CA LEU A 172 5.57 -1.67 -4.36
C LEU A 172 4.31 -2.09 -5.13
N LEU A 173 3.17 -1.46 -4.87
CA LEU A 173 1.90 -1.77 -5.53
C LEU A 173 1.94 -1.44 -7.03
N SER A 174 2.74 -0.46 -7.44
CA SER A 174 2.93 -0.11 -8.85
C SER A 174 3.80 -1.16 -9.54
N GLU A 175 4.90 -1.57 -8.92
CA GLU A 175 5.74 -2.65 -9.42
C GLU A 175 5.00 -3.99 -9.51
N ILE A 176 4.14 -4.32 -8.54
CA ILE A 176 3.31 -5.54 -8.60
C ILE A 176 2.44 -5.53 -9.87
N LYS A 177 1.83 -4.39 -10.22
CA LYS A 177 0.98 -4.28 -11.42
C LYS A 177 1.78 -4.50 -12.71
N GLU A 178 3.04 -4.08 -12.72
CA GLU A 178 3.91 -4.19 -13.89
C GLU A 178 4.52 -5.60 -14.01
N LYS A 179 5.03 -6.14 -12.90
CA LYS A 179 5.80 -7.39 -12.86
C LYS A 179 4.95 -8.65 -12.65
N VAL A 180 3.69 -8.54 -12.24
CA VAL A 180 2.77 -9.68 -12.03
C VAL A 180 1.50 -9.49 -12.87
N PRO A 181 1.59 -9.63 -14.20
CA PRO A 181 0.47 -9.39 -15.12
C PRO A 181 -0.68 -10.41 -14.94
N GLU A 182 -0.45 -11.51 -14.22
CA GLU A 182 -1.48 -12.48 -13.89
C GLU A 182 -2.51 -11.95 -12.88
N ILE A 183 -2.24 -10.84 -12.19
CA ILE A 183 -3.21 -10.17 -11.33
C ILE A 183 -4.24 -9.42 -12.19
N ASP A 184 -5.49 -9.84 -12.15
CA ASP A 184 -6.56 -9.26 -12.96
C ASP A 184 -6.98 -7.87 -12.47
N LYS A 185 -7.00 -7.67 -11.15
CA LYS A 185 -7.43 -6.42 -10.55
C LYS A 185 -6.85 -6.20 -9.16
N ILE A 186 -6.40 -4.97 -8.91
CA ILE A 186 -6.07 -4.47 -7.57
C ILE A 186 -7.09 -3.41 -7.15
N SER A 187 -7.95 -3.76 -6.19
CA SER A 187 -8.85 -2.78 -5.57
C SER A 187 -8.08 -1.89 -4.61
N THR A 188 -8.28 -0.58 -4.70
CA THR A 188 -7.62 0.40 -3.81
C THR A 188 -8.67 1.12 -2.96
N PRO A 189 -8.27 1.86 -1.91
CA PRO A 189 -9.19 2.70 -1.17
C PRO A 189 -9.91 3.78 -2.01
N ASP A 190 -9.34 4.18 -3.16
CA ASP A 190 -9.97 5.13 -4.11
C ASP A 190 -10.89 4.43 -5.11
N GLN A 191 -10.55 3.19 -5.48
CA GLN A 191 -11.36 2.34 -6.34
C GLN A 191 -11.74 1.08 -5.55
N PRO A 192 -12.63 1.23 -4.53
CA PRO A 192 -13.01 0.11 -3.70
C PRO A 192 -13.75 -0.93 -4.54
N GLY A 193 -13.55 -2.19 -4.20
CA GLY A 193 -14.18 -3.29 -4.90
C GLY A 193 -14.03 -4.58 -4.12
N ARG A 194 -15.04 -5.44 -4.22
CA ARG A 194 -14.95 -6.82 -3.73
C ARG A 194 -14.32 -7.69 -4.80
N ARG A 195 -13.61 -8.73 -4.38
CA ARG A 195 -13.19 -9.83 -5.25
C ARG A 195 -14.43 -10.51 -5.80
N VAL A 196 -14.54 -10.59 -7.12
CA VAL A 196 -15.63 -11.29 -7.82
C VAL A 196 -15.11 -12.40 -8.73
N GLY A 197 -13.81 -12.38 -9.07
CA GLY A 197 -13.13 -13.39 -9.87
C GLY A 197 -11.76 -13.76 -9.31
N PRO A 198 -11.07 -14.74 -9.93
CA PRO A 198 -9.71 -15.14 -9.57
C PRO A 198 -8.70 -14.00 -9.72
N ALA A 199 -7.57 -14.09 -9.03
CA ALA A 199 -6.45 -13.17 -9.14
C ALA A 199 -6.82 -11.68 -8.94
N GLN A 200 -7.85 -11.41 -8.14
CA GLN A 200 -8.22 -10.06 -7.71
C GLN A 200 -7.92 -9.88 -6.24
N TYR A 201 -7.13 -8.85 -5.92
CA TYR A 201 -6.65 -8.58 -4.57
C TYR A 201 -6.92 -7.13 -4.19
N SER A 202 -7.06 -6.84 -2.90
CA SER A 202 -7.04 -5.46 -2.42
C SER A 202 -5.60 -5.03 -2.13
N SER A 203 -5.32 -3.72 -2.20
CA SER A 203 -3.98 -3.20 -1.93
C SER A 203 -3.48 -3.55 -0.53
N ASP A 204 -4.34 -3.50 0.47
CA ASP A 204 -4.01 -3.87 1.86
C ASP A 204 -3.73 -5.38 2.00
N ALA A 205 -4.44 -6.23 1.27
CA ALA A 205 -4.15 -7.66 1.24
C ALA A 205 -2.77 -7.94 0.65
N LEU A 206 -2.40 -7.29 -0.47
CA LEU A 206 -1.08 -7.47 -1.09
C LEU A 206 0.05 -6.99 -0.19
N VAL A 207 -0.14 -5.86 0.49
CA VAL A 207 0.83 -5.35 1.47
C VAL A 207 0.97 -6.31 2.66
N GLU A 208 -0.13 -6.88 3.16
CA GLU A 208 -0.06 -7.92 4.19
C GLU A 208 0.73 -9.14 3.70
N LEU A 209 0.53 -9.59 2.46
CA LEU A 209 1.28 -10.70 1.89
C LEU A 209 2.78 -10.36 1.80
N TYR A 210 3.14 -9.13 1.43
CA TYR A 210 4.54 -8.69 1.40
C TYR A 210 5.19 -8.74 2.79
N ILE A 211 4.50 -8.24 3.81
CA ILE A 211 4.99 -8.27 5.19
C ILE A 211 5.09 -9.72 5.69
N ALA A 212 4.09 -10.55 5.41
CA ALA A 212 4.10 -11.96 5.79
C ALA A 212 5.23 -12.75 5.11
N PHE A 213 5.51 -12.46 3.83
CA PHE A 213 6.63 -13.02 3.08
C PHE A 213 7.97 -12.60 3.69
N SER A 214 8.16 -11.30 3.96
CA SER A 214 9.37 -10.75 4.56
C SER A 214 9.68 -11.35 5.94
N LEU A 215 8.65 -11.43 6.79
CA LEU A 215 8.80 -11.96 8.14
C LEU A 215 8.82 -13.50 8.17
N ARG A 216 8.34 -14.17 7.11
CA ARG A 216 8.03 -15.61 7.06
C ARG A 216 7.17 -16.05 8.24
N LYS A 217 6.19 -15.23 8.59
CA LYS A 217 5.27 -15.46 9.70
C LYS A 217 3.85 -15.34 9.18
N SER A 218 3.01 -16.31 9.55
CA SER A 218 1.61 -16.30 9.18
C SER A 218 0.79 -15.39 10.10
N ALA A 219 1.13 -15.33 11.39
CA ALA A 219 0.57 -14.34 12.32
C ALA A 219 1.33 -13.01 12.21
N VAL A 220 0.74 -12.06 11.48
CA VAL A 220 1.25 -10.70 11.31
C VAL A 220 0.18 -9.72 11.75
N ASP A 221 0.55 -8.76 12.61
CA ASP A 221 -0.25 -7.57 12.85
C ASP A 221 0.24 -6.48 11.88
N THR A 222 -0.55 -6.19 10.84
CA THR A 222 -0.19 -5.20 9.81
C THR A 222 -0.11 -3.79 10.36
N LYS A 223 -0.84 -3.47 11.43
CA LYS A 223 -0.78 -2.16 12.07
C LYS A 223 0.50 -2.01 12.90
N GLU A 224 0.88 -3.06 13.64
CA GLU A 224 2.15 -3.10 14.36
C GLU A 224 3.33 -3.06 13.38
N ALA A 225 3.31 -3.89 12.33
CA ALA A 225 4.35 -3.90 11.31
C ALA A 225 4.51 -2.54 10.63
N LEU A 226 3.40 -1.89 10.27
CA LEU A 226 3.41 -0.54 9.72
C LEU A 226 4.01 0.47 10.72
N SER A 227 3.64 0.39 12.00
CA SER A 227 4.21 1.24 13.05
C SER A 227 5.71 1.02 13.25
N ASP A 228 6.16 -0.23 13.21
CA ASP A 228 7.57 -0.62 13.31
C ASP A 228 8.37 -0.11 12.11
N GLU A 229 7.85 -0.25 10.90
CA GLU A 229 8.47 0.28 9.68
C GLU A 229 8.64 1.80 9.74
N PHE A 230 7.62 2.51 10.23
CA PHE A 230 7.72 3.96 10.45
C PHE A 230 8.74 4.34 11.52
N SER A 231 8.96 3.49 12.51
CA SER A 231 9.94 3.75 13.56
C SER A 231 11.38 3.65 13.08
N ARG A 232 11.64 2.85 12.03
CA ARG A 232 12.98 2.45 11.63
C ARG A 232 13.63 3.30 10.54
N LEU A 233 12.89 4.06 9.71
CA LEU A 233 13.40 4.83 8.56
C LEU A 233 14.17 3.99 7.48
N ASP A 234 14.82 2.88 7.84
CA ASP A 234 15.47 1.86 6.98
C ASP A 234 14.49 1.02 6.14
N PHE A 235 13.19 1.34 6.18
CA PHE A 235 12.16 0.79 5.29
C PHE A 235 12.53 0.95 3.80
N VAL A 236 13.34 1.97 3.50
CA VAL A 236 13.91 2.25 2.17
C VAL A 236 14.83 1.13 1.69
N ASP A 237 15.72 0.67 2.56
CA ASP A 237 16.80 -0.25 2.19
C ASP A 237 16.28 -1.67 1.95
N ASN A 238 15.22 -2.07 2.66
CA ASN A 238 14.56 -3.37 2.44
C ASN A 238 13.70 -3.40 1.17
N LEU A 239 13.11 -2.26 0.77
CA LEU A 239 12.40 -2.12 -0.51
C LEU A 239 13.36 -1.91 -1.69
N ALA A 240 14.60 -1.51 -1.45
CA ALA A 240 15.60 -1.29 -2.49
C ALA A 240 16.40 -2.56 -2.85
N ASN A 241 16.18 -3.67 -2.15
CA ASN A 241 16.78 -4.95 -2.53
C ASN A 241 15.96 -5.56 -3.68
N GLU A 242 16.28 -5.16 -4.91
CA GLU A 242 15.65 -5.64 -6.15
C GLU A 242 15.54 -7.18 -6.15
N GLY A 243 16.58 -7.86 -5.67
CA GLY A 243 16.62 -9.31 -5.58
C GLY A 243 15.56 -9.92 -4.66
N PHE A 244 15.15 -9.23 -3.60
CA PHE A 244 14.08 -9.68 -2.69
C PHE A 244 12.69 -9.41 -3.27
N GLN A 245 12.50 -8.24 -3.88
CA GLN A 245 11.23 -7.88 -4.51
C GLN A 245 10.90 -8.85 -5.66
N ASP A 246 11.88 -9.17 -6.51
CA ASP A 246 11.69 -10.12 -7.61
C ASP A 246 11.30 -11.52 -7.09
N GLN A 247 11.82 -11.93 -5.93
CA GLN A 247 11.41 -13.18 -5.27
C GLN A 247 9.93 -13.13 -4.84
N PHE A 248 9.51 -12.01 -4.25
CA PHE A 248 8.11 -11.81 -3.88
C PHE A 248 7.18 -11.78 -5.10
N TYR A 249 7.58 -11.13 -6.19
CA TYR A 249 6.79 -11.08 -7.43
C TYR A 249 6.62 -12.46 -8.05
N GLY A 250 7.68 -13.27 -8.12
CA GLY A 250 7.57 -14.66 -8.59
C GLY A 250 6.60 -15.49 -7.74
N VAL A 251 6.65 -15.33 -6.42
CA VAL A 251 5.74 -15.98 -5.48
C VAL A 251 4.28 -15.50 -5.64
N LEU A 252 4.05 -14.20 -5.89
CA LEU A 252 2.72 -13.67 -6.21
C LEU A 252 2.19 -14.14 -7.57
N SER A 253 3.06 -14.29 -8.56
CA SER A 253 2.68 -14.85 -9.87
C SER A 253 2.19 -16.28 -9.71
N MET A 254 2.93 -17.14 -9.00
CA MET A 254 2.50 -18.50 -8.67
C MET A 254 1.15 -18.53 -7.96
N LEU A 255 0.94 -17.66 -6.95
CA LEU A 255 -0.35 -17.53 -6.26
C LEU A 255 -1.47 -17.19 -7.24
N SER A 256 -1.25 -16.20 -8.10
CA SER A 256 -2.26 -15.69 -9.04
C SER A 256 -2.63 -16.73 -10.10
N GLN A 257 -1.65 -17.48 -10.60
CA GLN A 257 -1.87 -18.55 -11.57
C GLN A 257 -2.59 -19.75 -10.96
N LEU A 258 -2.20 -20.18 -9.75
CA LEU A 258 -2.92 -21.25 -9.05
C LEU A 258 -4.34 -20.83 -8.68
N ASP A 259 -4.55 -19.57 -8.28
CA ASP A 259 -5.88 -19.05 -7.99
C ASP A 259 -6.79 -19.09 -9.23
N LYS A 260 -6.26 -18.74 -10.40
CA LYS A 260 -6.96 -18.90 -11.68
C LYS A 260 -7.26 -20.38 -11.99
N ALA A 261 -6.27 -21.26 -11.85
CA ALA A 261 -6.43 -22.69 -12.13
C ALA A 261 -7.49 -23.33 -11.21
N PHE A 262 -7.42 -23.08 -9.90
CA PHE A 262 -8.36 -23.61 -8.91
C PHE A 262 -9.77 -23.06 -9.12
N SER A 263 -9.89 -21.79 -9.49
CA SER A 263 -11.20 -21.14 -9.68
C SER A 263 -11.98 -21.66 -10.90
N ARG A 264 -11.39 -22.50 -11.76
CA ARG A 264 -12.12 -23.18 -12.85
C ARG A 264 -13.12 -24.23 -12.34
N PHE A 265 -12.93 -24.74 -11.12
CA PHE A 265 -13.92 -25.60 -10.49
C PHE A 265 -15.01 -24.74 -9.82
N GLU A 266 -16.21 -24.71 -10.42
CA GLU A 266 -17.34 -23.92 -9.93
C GLU A 266 -18.01 -24.51 -8.68
N GLY A 267 -17.74 -25.78 -8.37
CA GLY A 267 -18.41 -26.51 -7.29
C GLY A 267 -19.88 -26.78 -7.56
N ASP A 268 -20.58 -27.27 -6.55
CA ASP A 268 -22.02 -27.51 -6.55
C ASP A 268 -22.65 -27.17 -5.18
N THR A 269 -23.85 -27.70 -4.90
CA THR A 269 -24.55 -27.47 -3.63
C THR A 269 -23.88 -28.09 -2.42
N GLU A 270 -23.11 -29.16 -2.59
CA GLU A 270 -22.46 -29.92 -1.52
C GLU A 270 -20.96 -29.62 -1.46
N ILE A 271 -20.32 -29.42 -2.61
CA ILE A 271 -18.87 -29.23 -2.74
C ILE A 271 -18.56 -27.77 -3.09
N PRO A 272 -17.83 -27.02 -2.25
CA PRO A 272 -17.48 -25.64 -2.55
C PRO A 272 -16.60 -25.50 -3.80
N SER A 273 -16.80 -24.41 -4.55
CA SER A 273 -15.94 -24.03 -5.67
C SER A 273 -14.46 -23.94 -5.26
N GLY A 274 -13.55 -24.20 -6.19
CA GLY A 274 -12.09 -24.07 -5.95
C GLY A 274 -11.66 -22.65 -5.61
N ARG A 275 -12.44 -21.65 -6.06
CA ARG A 275 -12.24 -20.23 -5.73
C ARG A 275 -12.20 -19.97 -4.22
N VAL A 276 -12.94 -20.76 -3.43
CA VAL A 276 -13.05 -20.59 -1.96
C VAL A 276 -11.71 -20.73 -1.25
N ILE A 277 -10.77 -21.50 -1.82
CA ILE A 277 -9.42 -21.69 -1.25
C ILE A 277 -8.76 -20.31 -1.09
N PHE A 278 -8.61 -19.56 -2.18
CA PHE A 278 -7.95 -18.26 -2.17
C PHE A 278 -8.92 -17.08 -2.05
N ASP A 279 -10.23 -17.28 -1.85
CA ASP A 279 -11.11 -16.20 -1.35
C ASP A 279 -10.67 -15.74 0.05
N ARG A 280 -10.07 -16.65 0.83
CA ARG A 280 -9.64 -16.41 2.21
C ARG A 280 -8.22 -15.84 2.25
N GLN A 281 -8.07 -14.67 2.85
CA GLN A 281 -6.76 -14.08 3.13
C GLN A 281 -5.85 -15.03 3.96
N PRO A 282 -6.34 -15.81 4.94
CA PRO A 282 -5.54 -16.84 5.61
C PRO A 282 -4.84 -17.84 4.68
N ALA A 283 -5.51 -18.28 3.61
CA ALA A 283 -4.93 -19.22 2.65
C ALA A 283 -3.81 -18.56 1.84
N ARG A 284 -4.04 -17.34 1.36
CA ARG A 284 -3.02 -16.57 0.64
C ARG A 284 -1.79 -16.34 1.53
N VAL A 285 -2.00 -15.92 2.77
CA VAL A 285 -0.90 -15.74 3.75
C VAL A 285 -0.17 -17.06 3.98
N GLY A 286 -0.88 -18.17 4.17
CA GLY A 286 -0.27 -19.49 4.37
C GLY A 286 0.60 -19.91 3.18
N PHE A 287 0.11 -19.72 1.96
CA PHE A 287 0.84 -20.02 0.73
C PHE A 287 2.10 -19.17 0.58
N ILE A 288 1.98 -17.85 0.75
CA ILE A 288 3.09 -16.91 0.67
C ILE A 288 4.16 -17.20 1.74
N VAL A 289 3.75 -17.54 2.96
CA VAL A 289 4.70 -17.87 4.04
C VAL A 289 5.40 -19.19 3.79
N ALA A 290 4.68 -20.22 3.30
CA ALA A 290 5.27 -21.51 2.96
C ALA A 290 6.34 -21.36 1.85
N LEU A 291 6.02 -20.65 0.77
CA LEU A 291 6.97 -20.31 -0.29
C LEU A 291 8.09 -19.39 0.21
N GLY A 292 7.79 -18.42 1.07
CA GLY A 292 8.81 -17.56 1.69
C GLY A 292 9.84 -18.36 2.48
N ILE A 293 9.44 -19.38 3.23
CA ILE A 293 10.37 -20.27 3.94
C ILE A 293 11.17 -21.13 2.94
N ALA A 294 10.50 -21.65 1.91
CA ALA A 294 11.12 -22.50 0.89
C ALA A 294 12.17 -21.74 0.04
N VAL A 295 11.91 -20.47 -0.28
CA VAL A 295 12.79 -19.62 -1.09
C VAL A 295 13.84 -18.93 -0.22
N LEU A 296 13.43 -18.20 0.82
CA LEU A 296 14.33 -17.31 1.56
C LEU A 296 15.13 -18.01 2.65
N GLY A 297 14.60 -19.09 3.22
CA GLY A 297 15.15 -19.74 4.41
C GLY A 297 14.26 -19.54 5.62
N ARG A 298 14.64 -20.15 6.74
CA ARG A 298 13.94 -19.92 8.02
C ARG A 298 14.38 -18.55 8.57
N PRO A 299 13.52 -17.83 9.33
CA PRO A 299 13.95 -16.63 10.03
C PRO A 299 15.24 -16.87 10.83
N GLY A 300 16.28 -16.05 10.58
CA GLY A 300 17.59 -16.19 11.22
C GLY A 300 18.56 -17.15 10.50
N ALA A 301 18.12 -17.80 9.43
CA ALA A 301 18.93 -18.67 8.58
C ALA A 301 18.58 -18.40 7.10
N ASP A 302 18.81 -17.15 6.68
CA ASP A 302 18.55 -16.70 5.32
C ASP A 302 19.51 -17.34 4.31
N ARG A 303 18.98 -17.77 3.18
CA ARG A 303 19.75 -18.32 2.06
C ARG A 303 20.51 -17.21 1.33
N PRO A 304 21.66 -17.52 0.69
CA PRO A 304 22.31 -16.60 -0.23
C PRO A 304 21.44 -16.29 -1.46
N GLN A 305 21.66 -15.13 -2.09
CA GLN A 305 20.83 -14.66 -3.21
C GLN A 305 20.78 -15.66 -4.38
N GLU A 306 21.92 -16.25 -4.75
CA GLU A 306 21.99 -17.24 -5.83
C GLU A 306 21.13 -18.48 -5.54
N GLU A 307 21.15 -18.97 -4.29
CA GLU A 307 20.32 -20.11 -3.87
C GLU A 307 18.83 -19.75 -3.90
N ARG A 308 18.46 -18.54 -3.46
CA ARG A 308 17.06 -18.07 -3.51
C ARG A 308 16.54 -18.03 -4.94
N VAL A 309 17.33 -17.49 -5.88
CA VAL A 309 16.97 -17.44 -7.31
C VAL A 309 16.80 -18.84 -7.88
N ALA A 310 17.72 -19.75 -7.59
CA ALA A 310 17.63 -21.14 -8.04
C ALA A 310 16.40 -21.86 -7.48
N ARG A 311 16.12 -21.69 -6.17
CA ARG A 311 14.95 -22.28 -5.52
C ARG A 311 13.63 -21.72 -6.04
N LEU A 312 13.56 -20.41 -6.27
CA LEU A 312 12.37 -19.81 -6.87
C LEU A 312 12.10 -20.38 -8.25
N ALA A 313 13.12 -20.49 -9.11
CA ALA A 313 12.99 -21.06 -10.44
C ALA A 313 12.60 -22.56 -10.44
N GLU A 314 13.07 -23.32 -9.45
CA GLU A 314 12.64 -24.71 -9.25
C GLU A 314 11.15 -24.79 -8.90
N LEU A 315 10.72 -24.04 -7.87
CA LEU A 315 9.33 -24.02 -7.42
C LEU A 315 8.38 -23.52 -8.50
N ASP A 316 8.79 -22.51 -9.27
CA ASP A 316 8.01 -21.98 -10.39
C ASP A 316 7.79 -23.04 -11.49
N ARG A 317 8.82 -23.84 -11.82
CA ARG A 317 8.68 -24.96 -12.75
C ARG A 317 7.72 -26.02 -12.23
N SER A 318 7.82 -26.39 -10.95
CA SER A 318 6.96 -27.40 -10.33
C SER A 318 5.52 -26.93 -10.24
N ALA A 319 5.29 -25.68 -9.84
CA ALA A 319 3.97 -25.05 -9.83
C ALA A 319 3.37 -24.99 -11.25
N SER A 320 4.17 -24.59 -12.26
CA SER A 320 3.76 -24.57 -13.67
C SER A 320 3.41 -25.96 -14.20
N GLY A 321 4.15 -26.99 -13.77
CA GLY A 321 3.85 -28.39 -14.07
C GLY A 321 2.52 -28.84 -13.48
N LEU A 322 2.24 -28.46 -12.22
CA LEU A 322 0.94 -28.69 -11.61
C LEU A 322 -0.17 -27.96 -12.36
N ILE A 323 -0.03 -26.66 -12.64
CA ILE A 323 -1.02 -25.86 -13.37
C ILE A 323 -1.33 -26.51 -14.73
N SER A 324 -0.30 -26.91 -15.47
CA SER A 324 -0.46 -27.61 -16.75
C SER A 324 -1.24 -28.91 -16.62
N ARG A 325 -1.01 -29.67 -15.54
CA ARG A 325 -1.79 -30.89 -15.25
C ARG A 325 -3.25 -30.56 -14.93
N LEU A 326 -3.50 -29.52 -14.13
CA LEU A 326 -4.86 -29.07 -13.81
C LEU A 326 -5.59 -28.57 -15.06
N ASP A 327 -4.90 -27.90 -15.98
CA ASP A 327 -5.49 -27.37 -17.22
C ASP A 327 -6.05 -28.45 -18.14
N ASN A 328 -5.52 -29.66 -18.03
CA ASN A 328 -5.98 -30.83 -18.78
C ASN A 328 -7.03 -31.67 -18.03
N MET A 329 -7.44 -31.28 -16.81
CA MET A 329 -8.47 -32.00 -16.05
C MET A 329 -9.88 -31.59 -16.48
N SER A 330 -10.80 -32.56 -16.45
CA SER A 330 -12.24 -32.26 -16.51
C SER A 330 -12.69 -31.54 -15.22
N PRO A 331 -13.85 -30.86 -15.21
CA PRO A 331 -14.37 -30.24 -13.99
C PRO A 331 -14.49 -31.21 -12.80
N ASP A 332 -14.91 -32.46 -13.06
CA ASP A 332 -15.05 -33.49 -12.03
C ASP A 332 -13.69 -33.94 -11.48
N ASP A 333 -12.71 -34.17 -12.37
CA ASP A 333 -11.35 -34.52 -11.98
C ASP A 333 -10.67 -33.38 -11.20
N LEU A 334 -10.94 -32.13 -11.59
CA LEU A 334 -10.43 -30.95 -10.89
C LEU A 334 -11.04 -30.85 -9.49
N GLY A 335 -12.35 -31.07 -9.34
CA GLY A 335 -13.00 -31.15 -8.02
C GLY A 335 -12.39 -32.26 -7.15
N ALA A 336 -12.21 -33.46 -7.71
CA ALA A 336 -11.59 -34.59 -7.05
C ALA A 336 -10.12 -34.35 -6.68
N PHE A 337 -9.42 -33.50 -7.44
CA PHE A 337 -8.07 -33.05 -7.12
C PHE A 337 -8.06 -32.02 -5.98
N LEU A 338 -8.94 -31.01 -6.03
CA LEU A 338 -8.92 -29.90 -5.08
C LEU A 338 -9.39 -30.28 -3.68
N LYS A 339 -10.30 -31.27 -3.57
CA LYS A 339 -10.79 -31.79 -2.28
C LYS A 339 -11.29 -30.67 -1.35
N THR A 340 -12.10 -29.77 -1.90
CA THR A 340 -12.65 -28.60 -1.19
C THR A 340 -13.69 -28.99 -0.13
N ASP A 341 -14.30 -30.16 -0.26
CA ASP A 341 -15.13 -30.83 0.75
C ASP A 341 -14.33 -31.13 2.02
N VAL A 342 -13.16 -31.76 1.88
CA VAL A 342 -12.24 -32.05 3.00
C VAL A 342 -11.74 -30.75 3.63
N LEU A 343 -11.41 -29.75 2.81
CA LEU A 343 -11.02 -28.43 3.30
C LEU A 343 -12.15 -27.79 4.11
N GLN A 344 -13.39 -27.85 3.65
CA GLN A 344 -14.53 -27.30 4.37
C GLN A 344 -14.73 -27.98 5.73
N GLU A 345 -14.66 -29.31 5.78
CA GLU A 345 -14.74 -30.08 7.04
C GLU A 345 -13.64 -29.67 8.03
N LEU A 346 -12.41 -29.50 7.53
CA LEU A 346 -11.27 -29.08 8.34
C LEU A 346 -11.47 -27.70 8.96
N LEU A 347 -12.05 -26.77 8.19
CA LEU A 347 -12.25 -25.38 8.61
C LEU A 347 -13.52 -25.17 9.45
N ASP A 348 -14.50 -26.08 9.43
CA ASP A 348 -15.76 -25.98 10.18
C ASP A 348 -15.62 -26.28 11.70
N ARG A 349 -14.42 -26.08 12.24
CA ARG A 349 -14.12 -26.28 13.66
C ARG A 349 -14.39 -25.01 14.46
N ARG A 350 -15.13 -25.13 15.57
CA ARG A 350 -15.33 -24.03 16.52
C ARG A 350 -14.05 -23.78 17.32
N VAL A 351 -13.22 -22.88 16.83
CA VAL A 351 -11.95 -22.47 17.47
C VAL A 351 -11.97 -20.98 17.83
N GLY A 352 -11.28 -20.62 18.92
CA GLY A 352 -10.97 -19.22 19.22
C GLY A 352 -9.90 -18.70 18.26
N GLN A 353 -9.95 -17.41 17.91
CA GLN A 353 -9.02 -16.77 16.95
C GLN A 353 -8.97 -17.48 15.58
N VAL A 354 -10.14 -17.72 14.97
CA VAL A 354 -10.31 -18.42 13.68
C VAL A 354 -9.27 -18.02 12.65
N GLY A 355 -9.03 -16.73 12.42
CA GLY A 355 -8.04 -16.28 11.44
C GLY A 355 -6.61 -16.75 11.71
N ARG A 356 -6.18 -16.86 12.98
CA ARG A 356 -4.84 -17.37 13.33
C ARG A 356 -4.77 -18.89 13.14
N TYR A 357 -5.82 -19.61 13.48
CA TYR A 357 -5.94 -21.04 13.26
C TYR A 357 -5.85 -21.37 11.76
N GLU A 358 -6.71 -20.74 10.94
CA GLU A 358 -6.74 -20.98 9.49
C GLU A 358 -5.38 -20.70 8.84
N ARG A 359 -4.71 -19.62 9.25
CA ARG A 359 -3.36 -19.30 8.77
C ARG A 359 -2.35 -20.41 9.07
N GLY A 360 -2.41 -21.01 10.26
CA GLY A 360 -1.58 -22.17 10.61
C GLY A 360 -1.87 -23.37 9.72
N VAL A 361 -3.16 -23.72 9.59
CA VAL A 361 -3.64 -24.82 8.75
C VAL A 361 -3.13 -24.70 7.32
N PHE A 362 -3.39 -23.56 6.67
CA PHE A 362 -2.96 -23.34 5.29
C PHE A 362 -1.43 -23.33 5.16
N THR A 363 -0.69 -22.78 6.13
CA THR A 363 0.78 -22.78 6.08
C THR A 363 1.34 -24.19 6.05
N GLU A 364 0.86 -25.10 6.92
CA GLU A 364 1.34 -26.49 6.93
C GLU A 364 0.90 -27.26 5.69
N ALA A 365 -0.35 -27.07 5.25
CA ALA A 365 -0.84 -27.69 4.02
C ALA A 365 0.01 -27.33 2.79
N PHE A 366 0.34 -26.04 2.62
CA PHE A 366 1.16 -25.59 1.50
C PHE A 366 2.64 -25.96 1.64
N LYS A 367 3.17 -26.13 2.86
CA LYS A 367 4.50 -26.72 3.04
C LYS A 367 4.54 -28.15 2.53
N VAL A 368 3.54 -28.97 2.84
CA VAL A 368 3.47 -30.33 2.30
C VAL A 368 3.38 -30.31 0.78
N LEU A 369 2.57 -29.41 0.20
CA LEU A 369 2.52 -29.25 -1.26
C LEU A 369 3.89 -28.95 -1.87
N ILE A 370 4.69 -28.11 -1.22
CA ILE A 370 6.05 -27.74 -1.64
C ILE A 370 7.06 -28.88 -1.41
N GLU A 371 6.99 -29.58 -0.28
CA GLU A 371 7.85 -30.71 0.07
C GLU A 371 7.67 -31.89 -0.89
N GLU A 372 6.44 -32.08 -1.38
CA GLU A 372 6.08 -33.04 -2.42
C GLU A 372 6.33 -32.51 -3.85
N ASP A 373 7.03 -31.38 -4.00
CA ASP A 373 7.37 -30.77 -5.29
C ASP A 373 6.15 -30.54 -6.20
N PHE A 374 5.01 -30.15 -5.61
CA PHE A 374 3.71 -30.02 -6.26
C PHE A 374 3.22 -31.31 -6.97
N ALA A 375 3.88 -32.44 -6.76
CA ALA A 375 3.61 -33.74 -7.39
C ALA A 375 2.60 -34.58 -6.58
N VAL A 376 1.52 -33.95 -6.13
CA VAL A 376 0.51 -34.59 -5.27
C VAL A 376 -0.58 -35.26 -6.09
N ALA A 377 -1.15 -36.37 -5.61
CA ALA A 377 -2.28 -37.01 -6.29
C ALA A 377 -3.53 -36.11 -6.27
N ASN A 378 -3.80 -35.49 -5.11
CA ASN A 378 -4.82 -34.48 -4.84
C ASN A 378 -4.39 -33.65 -3.60
N LEU A 379 -5.14 -32.61 -3.24
CA LEU A 379 -4.82 -31.74 -2.11
C LEU A 379 -5.29 -32.27 -0.74
N GLU A 380 -5.96 -33.42 -0.66
CA GLU A 380 -6.41 -33.98 0.63
C GLU A 380 -5.23 -34.27 1.57
N GLN A 381 -4.11 -34.78 1.03
CA GLN A 381 -2.92 -35.00 1.84
C GLN A 381 -2.33 -33.69 2.39
N CYS A 382 -2.47 -32.58 1.66
CA CYS A 382 -2.07 -31.26 2.12
C CYS A 382 -3.00 -30.79 3.23
N TRP A 383 -4.33 -30.87 3.03
CA TRP A 383 -5.32 -30.43 4.03
C TRP A 383 -5.18 -31.18 5.36
N ARG A 384 -4.94 -32.49 5.31
CA ARG A 384 -4.81 -33.35 6.50
C ARG A 384 -3.46 -33.22 7.23
N ALA A 385 -2.50 -32.45 6.71
CA ALA A 385 -1.20 -32.26 7.34
C ALA A 385 -1.23 -31.35 8.59
N SER A 386 -2.37 -30.70 8.85
CA SER A 386 -2.51 -29.55 9.76
C SER A 386 -3.31 -29.82 11.03
#